data_AF-A0A7V9ECC5-F1
#
_entry.id   AF-A0A7V9ECC5-F1
#
_cell.length_a   1.000
_cell.length_b   1.000
_cell.length_c   1.000
_cell.angle_alpha   90.00
_cell.angle_beta   90.00
_cell.angle_gamma   90.00
#
_symmetry.space_group_name_H-M   'P 1'
#
loop_
_entity.id
_entity.type
_entity.pdbx_description
1 polymer ?
#
loop_
_entity_poly.entity_id
_entity_poly.type
_entity_poly.pdbx_seq_one_letter_code
_entity_poly.pdbx_strand_id
1 'polypeptide(L)' 'ELTDAIDWIDVDEELAEHAGALASQYMRSHPGIELADYVIAATVERLGAELLTRNRKHFPMFPELRDPYEPVA' A
#
# COMPACT_ATOMS: atom_id res chain seq x y z
N GLU A 1 -21.35 -3.79 12.44
CA GLU A 1 -21.15 -3.60 10.99
C GLU A 1 -19.80 -4.19 10.59
N LEU A 2 -19.56 -4.49 9.30
CA LEU A 2 -18.27 -5.03 8.84
C LEU A 2 -17.09 -4.11 9.21
N THR A 3 -17.34 -2.80 9.28
CA THR A 3 -16.38 -1.75 9.64
C THR A 3 -15.90 -1.81 11.09
N ASP A 4 -16.62 -2.49 11.97
CA ASP A 4 -16.24 -2.60 13.39
C ASP A 4 -15.21 -3.72 13.61
N ALA A 5 -14.96 -4.55 12.59
CA ALA A 5 -14.01 -5.66 12.63
C ALA A 5 -12.60 -5.27 12.13
N ILE A 6 -12.39 -4.00 11.78
CA ILE A 6 -11.12 -3.47 11.27
C ILE A 6 -10.66 -2.28 12.11
N ASP A 7 -9.34 -2.13 12.23
CA ASP A 7 -8.74 -0.95 12.84
C ASP A 7 -8.67 0.17 11.80
N TRP A 8 -9.14 1.35 12.20
CA TRP A 8 -9.05 2.56 11.39
C TRP A 8 -7.70 3.22 11.60
N ILE A 9 -6.98 3.44 10.50
CA ILE A 9 -5.70 4.14 10.49
C ILE A 9 -5.91 5.50 9.86
N ASP A 10 -5.69 6.56 10.64
CA ASP A 10 -5.79 7.93 10.16
C ASP A 10 -4.62 8.28 9.23
N VAL A 11 -4.93 9.07 8.21
CA VAL A 11 -3.91 9.69 7.35
C VAL A 11 -3.51 11.02 7.99
N ASP A 12 -2.51 10.97 8.85
CA ASP A 12 -1.88 12.16 9.44
C ASP A 12 -0.85 12.79 8.48
N GLU A 13 -0.27 13.92 8.89
CA GLU A 13 0.70 14.68 8.10
C GLU A 13 1.92 13.84 7.73
N GLU A 14 2.50 13.11 8.70
CA GLU A 14 3.67 12.25 8.47
C GLU A 14 3.38 11.15 7.44
N LEU A 15 2.20 10.52 7.53
CA LEU A 15 1.79 9.48 6.59
C LEU A 15 1.53 10.05 5.19
N ALA A 16 0.92 11.24 5.10
CA ALA A 16 0.68 11.93 3.84
C ALA A 16 1.99 12.36 3.16
N GLU A 17 2.95 12.88 3.92
CA GLU A 17 4.28 13.22 3.43
C GLU A 17 5.02 12.00 2.89
N HIS A 18 4.97 10.88 3.62
CA HIS A 18 5.60 9.63 3.21
C HIS A 18 4.96 9.06 1.93
N ALA A 19 3.63 9.08 1.83
CA ALA A 19 2.93 8.73 0.60
C ALA A 19 3.35 9.64 -0.58
N GLY A 20 3.55 10.94 -0.32
CA GLY A 20 4.07 11.88 -1.31
C GLY A 20 5.49 11.57 -1.77
N ALA A 21 6.36 11.14 -0.87
CA ALA A 21 7.72 10.70 -1.19
C ALA A 21 7.70 9.46 -2.10
N LEU A 22 6.85 8.47 -1.80
CA LEU A 22 6.63 7.31 -2.65
C LEU A 22 6.10 7.73 -4.04
N ALA A 23 5.09 8.61 -4.09
CA ALA A 23 4.57 9.12 -5.35
C ALA A 23 5.66 9.81 -6.19
N SER A 24 6.49 10.65 -5.57
CA SER A 24 7.62 11.31 -6.23
C SER A 24 8.60 10.30 -6.86
N GLN A 25 8.85 9.19 -6.18
CA GLN A 25 9.77 8.14 -6.64
C GLN A 25 9.19 7.28 -7.77
N TYR A 26 7.91 6.88 -7.69
CA TYR A 26 7.35 5.84 -8.55
C TYR A 26 6.41 6.35 -9.66
N MET A 27 5.77 7.51 -9.49
CA MET A 27 4.72 7.98 -10.40
C MET A 27 5.21 8.14 -11.84
N ARG A 28 6.48 8.53 -12.05
CA ARG A 28 7.05 8.70 -13.39
C ARG A 28 7.39 7.37 -14.08
N SER A 29 7.81 6.36 -13.31
CA SER A 29 8.26 5.07 -13.84
C SER A 29 7.13 4.03 -13.90
N HIS A 30 6.08 4.21 -13.11
CA HIS A 30 4.96 3.27 -12.99
C HIS A 30 3.63 4.02 -13.18
N PRO A 31 3.29 4.39 -14.43
CA PRO A 31 2.03 5.07 -14.71
C PRO A 31 0.85 4.17 -14.36
N GLY A 32 -0.18 4.75 -13.72
CA GLY A 32 -1.41 4.05 -13.32
C GLY A 32 -1.51 3.68 -11.84
N ILE A 33 -0.48 3.97 -11.03
CA ILE A 33 -0.60 3.95 -9.57
C ILE A 33 -1.36 5.19 -9.10
N GLU A 34 -2.38 5.02 -8.28
CA GLU A 34 -3.22 6.11 -7.79
C GLU A 34 -2.74 6.64 -6.43
N LEU A 35 -3.21 7.84 -6.04
CA LEU A 35 -2.86 8.45 -4.76
C LEU A 35 -3.16 7.52 -3.56
N ALA A 36 -4.31 6.84 -3.60
CA ALA A 36 -4.70 5.92 -2.54
C ALA A 36 -3.74 4.71 -2.42
N ASP A 37 -3.16 4.23 -3.52
CA ASP A 37 -2.18 3.14 -3.49
C ASP A 37 -0.90 3.58 -2.75
N TYR A 38 -0.46 4.82 -2.96
CA TYR A 38 0.69 5.38 -2.23
C TYR A 38 0.41 5.55 -0.74
N VAL A 39 -0.80 5.97 -0.37
CA VAL A 39 -1.24 6.04 1.03
C VAL A 39 -1.24 4.64 1.66
N ILE A 40 -1.78 3.64 0.98
CA ILE A 40 -1.75 2.25 1.45
C ILE A 40 -0.32 1.76 1.64
N ALA A 41 0.58 2.03 0.69
CA ALA A 41 1.98 1.64 0.79
C ALA A 41 2.70 2.32 1.96
N ALA A 42 2.47 3.62 2.16
CA ALA A 42 3.00 4.34 3.31
C ALA A 42 2.49 3.77 4.64
N THR A 43 1.20 3.43 4.71
CA THR A 43 0.61 2.75 5.88
C THR A 43 1.26 1.40 6.15
N VAL A 44 1.48 0.59 5.11
CA VAL A 44 2.13 -0.72 5.22
C VAL A 44 3.54 -0.59 5.78
N GLU A 45 4.33 0.37 5.27
CA GLU A 45 5.69 0.63 5.76
C GLU A 45 5.70 1.16 7.20
N ARG A 46 4.79 2.09 7.55
CA ARG A 46 4.65 2.63 8.92
C ARG A 46 4.33 1.54 9.94
N LEU A 47 3.42 0.63 9.60
CA LEU A 47 2.95 -0.42 10.50
C LEU A 47 3.85 -1.67 10.47
N GLY A 48 4.77 -1.78 9.51
CA GLY A 48 5.51 -3.02 9.24
C GLY A 48 4.57 -4.18 8.89
N ALA A 49 3.43 -3.88 8.24
CA ALA A 49 2.37 -4.84 7.96
C ALA A 49 2.67 -5.66 6.69
N GLU A 50 1.93 -6.75 6.51
CA GLU A 50 1.89 -7.49 5.25
C GLU A 50 0.74 -6.97 4.39
N LEU A 51 1.04 -6.55 3.16
CA LEU A 51 0.01 -6.14 2.21
C LEU A 51 -0.58 -7.35 1.50
N LEU A 52 -1.90 -7.52 1.59
CA LEU A 52 -2.65 -8.51 0.81
C LEU A 52 -3.42 -7.81 -0.30
N THR A 53 -3.09 -8.07 -1.56
CA THR A 53 -3.77 -7.44 -2.71
C THR A 53 -3.68 -8.26 -3.99
N ARG A 54 -4.72 -8.18 -4.83
CA ARG A 54 -4.69 -8.73 -6.20
C ARG A 54 -4.10 -7.75 -7.22
N ASN A 55 -3.91 -6.48 -6.84
CA ASN A 55 -3.39 -5.43 -7.71
C ASN A 55 -1.88 -5.25 -7.56
N ARG A 56 -1.12 -6.35 -7.53
CA ARG A 56 0.34 -6.34 -7.24
C ARG A 56 1.13 -5.35 -8.10
N LYS A 57 0.73 -5.15 -9.36
CA LYS A 57 1.34 -4.18 -10.29
C LYS A 57 1.29 -2.72 -9.82
N HIS A 58 0.39 -2.37 -8.89
CA HIS A 58 0.30 -1.01 -8.32
C HIS A 58 1.23 -0.80 -7.13
N PHE A 59 1.88 -1.85 -6.63
CA PHE A 59 2.74 -1.82 -5.46
C PHE A 59 4.17 -2.27 -5.79
N PRO A 60 4.86 -1.63 -6.76
CA PRO A 60 6.26 -1.96 -7.08
C PRO A 60 7.24 -1.68 -5.93
N MET A 61 6.79 -0.96 -4.89
CA MET A 61 7.50 -0.73 -3.62
C MET A 61 7.77 -2.04 -2.87
N PHE A 62 6.95 -3.07 -3.09
CA PHE A 62 7.03 -4.35 -2.40
C PHE A 62 7.39 -5.46 -3.40
N PRO A 63 8.69 -5.64 -3.76
CA PRO A 63 9.09 -6.61 -4.78
C PRO A 63 8.76 -8.05 -4.42
N GLU A 64 8.69 -8.37 -3.12
CA GLU A 64 8.39 -9.69 -2.59
C GLU A 64 6.88 -9.94 -2.37
N LEU A 65 6.02 -9.01 -2.79
CA LEU A 65 4.57 -9.11 -2.61
C LEU A 65 4.01 -10.34 -3.32
N ARG A 66 3.34 -11.23 -2.58
CA ARG A 66 2.76 -12.48 -3.10
C ARG A 66 1.28 -12.33 -3.44
N ASP A 67 0.74 -13.28 -4.20
CA ASP A 67 -0.72 -13.35 -4.39
C ASP A 67 -1.36 -13.81 -3.08
N PRO A 68 -2.36 -13.08 -2.54
CA PRO A 68 -2.96 -13.39 -1.24
C PRO A 68 -3.73 -14.72 -1.22
N TYR A 69 -4.01 -15.31 -2.39
CA TYR A 69 -4.72 -16.58 -2.52
C TYR A 69 -3.90 -17.66 -3.22
N GLU A 70 -2.57 -17.51 -3.24
CA GLU A 70 -1.71 -18.57 -3.75
C GLU A 70 -1.94 -19.85 -2.93
N PRO A 71 -2.21 -21.00 -3.58
CA PRO A 71 -2.45 -22.25 -2.86
C PRO A 71 -1.23 -22.59 -2.01
N VAL A 72 -1.45 -22.83 -0.72
CA VAL A 72 -0.42 -23.42 0.14
C VAL A 72 -0.17 -24.84 -0.36
N ALA A 73 1.05 -25.11 -0.84
CA ALA A 73 1.47 -26.42 -1.30
C ALA A 73 1.50 -27.46 -0.17
#